data_AF-A0A2H0IVY9-F1
#
_entry.id   AF-A0A2H0IVY9-F1
#
_cell.length_a   1.000
_cell.length_b   1.000
_cell.length_c   1.000
_cell.angle_alpha   90.00
_cell.angle_beta   90.00
_cell.angle_gamma   90.00
#
_symmetry.space_group_name_H-M   'P 1'
#
loop_
_entity.id
_entity.type
_entity.pdbx_description
1 polymer ?
#
loop_
_entity_poly.entity_id
_entity_poly.type
_entity_poly.pdbx_seq_one_letter_code
_entity_poly.pdbx_strand_id
1 'polypeptide(L)' 'MKTTLQPIEHLGRFERLQLVEDLWDEFFVESTPETRPEVLDELVRRANWRDSHPAAGKTLAQIAETLGVHL' A
#
# COMPACT_ATOMS: atom_id res chain seq x y z
N MET A 1 14.32 -11.70 28.10
CA MET A 1 13.26 -11.60 27.09
C MET A 1 13.21 -10.17 26.57
N LYS A 2 12.85 -9.92 25.31
CA LYS A 2 12.68 -8.54 24.80
C LYS A 2 11.54 -7.89 25.58
N THR A 3 11.79 -6.78 26.26
CA THR A 3 10.81 -6.07 27.12
C THR A 3 9.51 -5.72 26.38
N THR A 4 9.59 -5.55 25.06
CA THR A 4 8.45 -5.31 24.18
C THR A 4 7.45 -6.47 24.07
N LEU A 5 7.81 -7.69 24.51
CA LEU A 5 6.93 -8.87 24.42
C LEU A 5 6.25 -9.22 25.74
N GLN A 6 6.51 -8.46 26.82
CA GLN A 6 5.85 -8.65 28.12
C GLN A 6 4.32 -8.75 28.04
N PRO A 7 3.61 -7.96 27.21
CA PRO A 7 2.15 -8.05 27.12
C PRO A 7 1.62 -9.41 26.67
N ILE A 8 2.42 -10.22 25.95
CA ILE A 8 2.00 -11.52 25.39
C ILE A 8 2.63 -12.72 26.10
N GLU A 9 3.27 -12.50 27.26
CA GLU A 9 3.90 -13.56 28.05
C GLU A 9 2.88 -14.51 28.68
N HIS A 10 1.66 -14.05 28.92
CA HIS A 10 0.58 -14.87 29.46
C HIS A 10 0.00 -15.87 28.44
N LEU A 11 0.28 -15.70 27.14
CA LEU A 11 -0.21 -16.58 26.07
C LEU A 11 0.57 -17.89 26.01
N GLY A 12 -0.12 -18.99 25.72
CA GLY A 12 0.46 -20.28 25.37
C GLY A 12 1.15 -20.26 23.99
N ARG A 13 1.90 -21.32 23.68
CA ARG A 13 2.62 -21.44 22.40
C ARG A 13 1.70 -21.30 21.18
N PHE A 14 0.54 -21.95 21.20
CA PHE A 14 -0.41 -21.93 20.07
C PHE A 14 -1.12 -20.58 19.95
N GLU A 15 -1.49 -19.96 21.08
CA GLU A 15 -2.09 -18.62 21.09
C GLU A 15 -1.13 -17.55 20.54
N ARG A 16 0.17 -17.67 20.84
CA ARG A 16 1.18 -16.79 20.24
C ARG A 16 1.34 -17.01 18.73
N LEU A 17 1.19 -18.24 18.25
CA LEU A 17 1.25 -18.53 16.82
C LEU A 17 0.03 -17.94 16.11
N GLN A 18 -1.16 -18.14 16.66
CA GLN A 18 -2.39 -17.54 16.16
C GLN A 18 -2.30 -16.02 16.12
N LEU A 19 -1.80 -15.39 17.18
CA LEU A 19 -1.61 -13.94 17.21
C LEU A 19 -0.68 -13.44 16.09
N VAL A 20 0.38 -14.19 15.76
CA VAL A 20 1.28 -13.83 14.65
C VAL A 20 0.56 -13.97 13.30
N GLU A 21 -0.25 -15.01 13.13
CA GLU A 21 -1.06 -15.20 11.93
C GLU A 21 -2.10 -14.09 11.77
N ASP A 22 -2.85 -13.78 12.84
CA ASP A 22 -3.86 -12.73 12.84
C ASP A 22 -3.25 -11.35 12.52
N LEU A 23 -2.10 -11.02 13.12
CA LEU A 23 -1.37 -9.79 12.82
C LEU A 23 -0.87 -9.75 11.37
N TRP A 24 -0.42 -10.90 10.84
CA TRP A 24 0.03 -10.98 9.46
C TRP A 24 -1.12 -10.79 8.47
N ASP A 25 -2.29 -11.38 8.75
CA ASP A 25 -3.50 -11.19 7.97
C ASP A 25 -3.97 -9.72 8.03
N GLU A 26 -3.87 -9.08 9.19
CA GLU A 26 -4.16 -7.65 9.34
C GLU A 26 -3.23 -6.79 8.47
N PHE A 27 -1.91 -7.02 8.49
CA PHE A 27 -0.98 -6.34 7.59
C PHE A 27 -1.27 -6.59 6.11
N PHE A 28 -1.69 -7.80 5.75
CA PHE A 28 -2.06 -8.13 4.38
C PHE A 28 -3.33 -7.38 3.95
N VAL A 29 -4.33 -7.27 4.83
CA VAL A 29 -5.56 -6.50 4.57
C VAL A 29 -5.30 -4.99 4.56
N GLU A 30 -4.42 -4.51 5.44
CA GLU A 30 -3.99 -3.11 5.52
C GLU A 30 -3.02 -2.69 4.41
N SER A 31 -2.58 -3.61 3.56
CA SER A 31 -1.83 -3.31 2.34
C SER A 31 -2.71 -2.63 1.26
N THR A 32 -3.45 -1.60 1.68
CA THR A 32 -3.81 -0.50 0.81
C THR A 32 -2.51 -0.07 0.11
N PRO A 33 -2.47 0.05 -1.22
CA PRO A 33 -1.25 0.48 -1.89
C PRO A 33 -0.87 1.84 -1.32
N GLU A 34 0.17 1.86 -0.48
CA GLU A 34 0.84 3.08 -0.03
C GLU A 34 1.43 3.73 -1.28
N THR A 35 0.57 4.47 -1.98
CA THR A 35 1.02 5.24 -3.11
C THR A 35 1.77 6.41 -2.52
N ARG A 36 3.09 6.29 -2.53
CA ARG A 36 3.99 7.34 -2.05
C ARG A 36 3.53 8.70 -2.60
N PRO A 37 3.49 9.77 -1.79
CA PRO A 37 3.01 11.09 -2.24
C PRO A 37 3.66 11.55 -3.55
N GLU A 38 4.96 11.26 -3.73
CA GLU A 38 5.69 11.58 -4.96
C GLU A 38 5.11 10.92 -6.23
N VAL A 39 4.52 9.73 -6.10
CA VAL A 39 3.88 9.01 -7.21
C VAL A 39 2.54 9.63 -7.56
N LEU A 40 1.78 10.12 -6.57
CA LEU A 40 0.55 10.87 -6.79
C LEU A 40 0.84 12.22 -7.47
N ASP A 41 1.88 12.93 -7.03
CA ASP A 41 2.31 14.19 -7.64
C ASP A 41 2.69 13.98 -9.12
N GLU A 42 3.39 12.90 -9.43
CA GLU A 42 3.76 12.52 -10.80
C GLU A 42 2.53 12.13 -11.64
N LEU A 43 1.54 11.43 -11.05
CA LEU A 43 0.28 11.11 -11.71
C LEU A 43 -0.47 12.40 -12.09
N VAL A 44 -0.57 13.36 -11.17
CA VAL A 44 -1.19 14.67 -11.40
C VAL A 44 -0.45 15.43 -12.50
N ARG A 45 0.89 15.46 -12.45
CA ARG A 45 1.71 16.13 -13.48
C ARG A 45 1.45 15.56 -14.88
N ARG A 46 1.39 14.22 -15.01
CA ARG A 46 1.12 13.54 -16.28
C ARG A 46 -0.33 13.71 -16.76
N ALA A 47 -1.30 13.75 -15.84
CA ALA A 47 -2.69 14.05 -16.16
C ALA A 47 -2.85 15.46 -16.74
N ASN A 48 -2.26 16.46 -16.08
CA ASN A 48 -2.27 17.86 -16.56
C ASN A 48 -1.58 18.00 -17.93
N TRP A 49 -0.48 17.28 -18.14
CA TRP A 49 0.19 17.27 -19.44
C TRP A 49 -0.68 16.62 -20.52
N ARG A 50 -1.35 15.49 -20.23
CA ARG A 50 -2.30 14.85 -21.16
C ARG A 50 -3.44 15.80 -21.53
N ASP A 51 -4.03 16.50 -20.56
CA ASP A 51 -5.17 17.40 -20.81
C ASP A 51 -4.80 18.57 -21.71
N SER A 52 -3.53 19.00 -21.69
CA SER A 52 -2.98 19.98 -22.63
C SER A 52 -2.49 19.38 -23.96
N HIS A 53 -2.39 18.05 -24.06
CA HIS A 53 -1.89 17.31 -25.23
C HIS A 53 -2.82 16.13 -25.59
N PRO A 54 -4.06 16.40 -26.01
CA PRO A 54 -5.09 15.37 -26.21
C PRO A 54 -4.75 14.33 -27.29
N ALA A 55 -3.80 14.63 -28.18
CA ALA A 55 -3.32 13.69 -29.20
C ALA A 55 -2.33 12.62 -28.68
N ALA A 56 -1.87 12.72 -27.42
CA ALA A 56 -0.81 11.86 -26.88
C ALA A 56 -1.23 10.41 -26.57
N GLY A 57 -2.51 10.06 -26.78
CA GLY A 57 -3.00 8.68 -26.82
C GLY A 57 -3.04 7.88 -25.51
N LYS A 58 -2.38 8.35 -24.43
CA LYS A 58 -2.41 7.69 -23.12
C LYS A 58 -3.59 8.14 -22.27
N THR A 59 -4.40 7.19 -21.81
CA THR A 59 -5.51 7.43 -20.87
C THR A 59 -5.01 7.63 -19.43
N LEU A 60 -5.85 8.15 -18.53
CA LEU A 60 -5.48 8.27 -17.11
C LEU A 60 -5.12 6.91 -16.50
N ALA A 61 -5.91 5.89 -16.83
CA ALA A 61 -5.73 4.53 -16.35
C ALA A 61 -4.37 3.95 -16.78
N GLN A 62 -3.96 4.18 -18.04
CA GLN A 62 -2.65 3.74 -18.53
C GLN A 62 -1.49 4.48 -17.84
N ILE A 63 -1.69 5.76 -17.49
CA ILE A 63 -0.70 6.54 -16.74
C ILE A 63 -0.59 6.01 -15.31
N ALA A 64 -1.71 5.75 -14.64
CA ALA A 64 -1.76 5.20 -13.29
C ALA A 64 -1.14 3.80 -13.22
N GLU A 65 -1.47 2.92 -14.16
CA GLU A 65 -0.88 1.58 -14.27
C GLU A 65 0.64 1.64 -14.43
N THR A 66 1.16 2.54 -15.27
CA THR A 66 2.61 2.74 -15.44
C THR A 66 3.28 3.19 -14.13
N LEU A 67 2.56 3.91 -13.28
CA LEU A 67 3.05 4.44 -12.00
C LEU A 67 2.81 3.48 -10.82
N GLY A 68 2.18 2.33 -11.05
CA GLY A 68 1.80 1.40 -9.98
C GLY A 68 0.70 1.94 -9.06
N VAL A 69 -0.12 2.88 -9.56
CA VAL A 69 -1.27 3.44 -8.85
C VAL A 69 -2.52 2.70 -9.28
N HIS A 70 -3.27 2.19 -8.31
CA HIS A 70 -4.61 1.66 -8.55
C HIS A 70 -5.62 2.82 -8.42
N LEU A 71 -6.32 3.13 -9.52
CA LEU A 71 -7.41 4.13 -9.58
C LEU A 71 -8.75 3.52 -9.19
#